data_AF-A0A7J9SEU3-F1
#
_entry.id   AF-A0A7J9SEU3-F1
#
_cell.length_a   1.000
_cell.length_b   1.000
_cell.length_c   1.000
_cell.angle_alpha   90.00
_cell.angle_beta   90.00
_cell.angle_gamma   90.00
#
_symmetry.space_group_name_H-M   'P 1'
#
loop_
_entity.id
_entity.type
_entity.pdbx_description
1 polymer ?
#
loop_
_entity_poly.entity_id
_entity_poly.type
_entity_poly.pdbx_seq_one_letter_code
_entity_poly.pdbx_strand_id
1 'polypeptide(L)'
;MSDRNIVQPLAVLIVALAVVLAGTFAVSALVGSAPTGSPDGATIEGQSPAQYQPDAVDIGADPEDGELAVDSTQNGSRIVIDIRRSSGTSRTDLEPILGAMFEAGHSVTVLDGSNDEEFGDALEDSSGLLIVQPASPYPDGERDAIRDYVDAGGHAVIAGEPTQTRIGGGLFATISQVSFGATELSESYGIRVGAEGLYNVNDEQNDNNFKSIYATPTRGGVLTEGVETVTFHRSGYVVTNSDDVAVHYTAVEGTKTLDTRRAGTYPVVVRNDSVVFVADGSFLSQPELYDADNEEFTGNLLSFLASGDSGTFGG
;
A
#
# COMPACT_ATOMS: atom_id res chain seq x y z
N MET A 1 51.91 -20.64 3.20
CA MET A 1 51.13 -19.50 3.72
C MET A 1 50.09 -20.07 4.64
N SER A 2 50.19 -19.73 5.92
CA SER A 2 49.70 -20.53 7.04
C SER A 2 48.22 -20.30 7.39
N ASP A 3 47.54 -21.40 7.74
CA ASP A 3 46.17 -21.57 8.28
C ASP A 3 45.87 -20.82 9.60
N ARG A 4 46.55 -19.71 9.89
CA ARG A 4 46.46 -19.02 11.19
C ARG A 4 45.34 -17.97 11.30
N ASN A 5 44.61 -17.67 10.23
CA ASN A 5 43.67 -16.53 10.24
C ASN A 5 42.20 -16.88 10.55
N ILE A 6 41.82 -18.16 10.64
CA ILE A 6 40.43 -18.59 10.99
C ILE A 6 40.34 -19.17 12.41
N VAL A 7 41.45 -19.68 12.95
CA VAL A 7 41.48 -20.28 14.30
C VAL A 7 41.27 -19.24 15.41
N GLN A 8 41.76 -18.01 15.18
CA GLN A 8 41.70 -16.94 16.18
C GLN A 8 40.27 -16.41 16.45
N PRO A 9 39.42 -16.11 15.44
CA PRO A 9 38.05 -15.69 15.70
C PRO A 9 37.17 -16.81 16.30
N LEU A 10 37.39 -18.07 15.91
CA LEU A 10 36.63 -19.21 16.44
C LEU A 10 36.97 -19.49 17.92
N ALA A 11 38.24 -19.37 18.30
CA ALA A 11 38.68 -19.51 19.69
C ALA A 11 38.10 -18.41 20.60
N VAL A 12 38.02 -17.17 20.10
CA VAL A 12 37.40 -16.06 20.85
C VAL A 12 35.91 -16.30 21.07
N LEU A 13 35.20 -16.80 20.06
CA LEU A 13 33.77 -17.15 20.18
C LEU A 13 33.55 -18.24 21.25
N ILE A 14 34.34 -19.32 21.23
CA ILE A 14 34.23 -20.43 22.18
C ILE A 14 34.52 -19.97 23.60
N VAL A 15 35.55 -19.12 23.80
CA VAL A 15 35.88 -18.56 25.10
C VAL A 15 34.77 -17.62 25.60
N ALA A 16 34.21 -16.76 24.74
CA ALA A 16 33.09 -15.90 25.11
C ALA A 16 31.85 -16.71 25.53
N LEU A 17 31.53 -17.79 24.80
CA LEU A 17 30.43 -18.69 25.12
C LEU A 17 30.66 -19.42 26.46
N ALA A 18 31.89 -19.89 26.70
CA ALA A 18 32.26 -20.53 27.96
C ALA A 18 32.18 -19.56 29.15
N VAL A 19 32.56 -18.30 28.97
CA VAL A 19 32.47 -17.27 30.04
C VAL A 19 31.02 -16.94 30.36
N VAL A 20 30.14 -16.82 29.36
CA VAL A 20 28.71 -16.58 29.57
C VAL A 20 28.06 -17.76 30.29
N LEU A 21 28.38 -19.00 29.88
CA LEU A 21 27.86 -20.22 30.50
C LEU A 21 28.42 -20.47 31.91
N ALA A 22 29.67 -20.07 32.17
CA ALA A 22 30.26 -20.16 33.52
C ALA A 22 29.70 -19.07 34.45
N GLY A 23 29.42 -17.88 33.92
CA GLY A 23 28.80 -16.78 34.66
C GLY A 23 27.41 -17.12 35.18
N THR A 24 26.60 -17.82 34.38
CA THR A 24 25.25 -18.26 34.79
C THR A 24 25.27 -19.36 35.86
N PHE A 25 26.33 -20.17 35.93
CA PHE A 25 26.50 -21.21 36.97
C PHE A 25 27.13 -20.68 38.27
N ALA A 26 27.96 -19.64 38.21
CA ALA A 26 28.62 -19.09 39.40
C ALA A 26 27.67 -18.25 40.28
N VAL A 27 26.66 -17.61 39.69
CA VAL A 27 25.68 -16.82 40.44
C VAL A 27 24.73 -17.71 41.25
N SER A 28 24.43 -18.92 40.79
CA SER A 28 23.53 -19.86 41.46
C SER A 28 24.15 -20.59 42.67
N ALA A 29 25.46 -20.56 42.83
CA ALA A 29 26.16 -21.22 43.95
C ALA A 29 26.40 -20.30 45.18
N LEU A 30 26.23 -18.98 45.04
CA LEU A 30 26.56 -18.00 46.10
C LEU A 30 25.35 -17.46 46.87
N VAL A 31 24.12 -17.79 46.44
CA VAL A 31 22.89 -17.35 47.09
C VAL A 31 22.30 -18.54 47.82
N GLY A 32 22.45 -18.57 49.15
CA GLY A 32 21.93 -19.63 50.01
C GLY A 32 20.43 -19.87 49.80
N SER A 33 19.99 -21.11 50.05
CA SER A 33 18.66 -21.65 49.79
C SER A 33 17.52 -20.64 50.00
N ALA A 34 17.12 -19.99 48.92
CA ALA A 34 15.85 -19.28 48.81
C ALA A 34 14.74 -20.30 48.48
N PRO A 35 13.46 -20.02 48.81
CA PRO A 35 12.36 -20.95 48.59
C PRO A 35 12.32 -21.36 47.10
N THR A 36 12.32 -22.66 46.82
CA THR A 36 12.32 -23.24 45.47
C THR A 36 10.94 -23.20 44.79
N GLY A 37 10.16 -22.15 45.04
CA GLY A 37 9.04 -21.84 44.15
C GLY A 37 9.63 -21.22 42.89
N SER A 38 9.39 -21.81 41.72
CA SER A 38 9.50 -21.02 40.49
C SER A 38 8.71 -19.74 40.71
N PRO A 39 9.28 -18.54 40.52
CA PRO A 39 8.50 -17.32 40.55
C PRO A 39 7.39 -17.50 39.52
N ASP A 40 6.15 -17.62 39.99
CA ASP A 40 4.98 -17.82 39.12
C ASP A 40 4.56 -16.49 38.46
N GLY A 41 5.31 -15.41 38.71
CA GLY A 41 5.04 -14.08 38.21
C GLY A 41 3.78 -13.43 38.81
N ALA A 42 3.00 -14.17 39.60
CA ALA A 42 1.68 -13.74 40.06
C ALA A 42 1.73 -12.72 41.21
N THR A 43 2.91 -12.50 41.80
CA THR A 43 3.08 -11.68 43.02
C THR A 43 4.10 -10.56 42.89
N ILE A 44 4.61 -10.29 41.68
CA ILE A 44 5.51 -9.15 41.41
C ILE A 44 4.71 -8.06 40.70
N GLU A 45 4.13 -7.12 41.45
CA GLU A 45 3.52 -5.90 40.89
C GLU A 45 4.61 -5.07 40.15
N GLY A 46 4.38 -4.78 38.87
CA GLY A 46 5.18 -3.80 38.10
C GLY A 46 6.33 -4.34 37.25
N GLN A 47 6.46 -5.65 36.98
CA GLN A 47 7.50 -6.18 36.09
C GLN A 47 7.13 -6.38 34.62
N SER A 48 5.84 -6.37 34.29
CA SER A 48 5.42 -6.23 32.90
C SER A 48 5.15 -4.75 32.65
N PRO A 49 6.02 -4.05 31.89
CA PRO A 49 5.65 -2.77 31.28
C PRO A 49 4.22 -2.83 30.73
N ALA A 50 3.48 -1.72 30.77
CA ALA A 50 2.05 -1.71 30.42
C ALA A 50 1.76 -2.40 29.08
N GLN A 51 2.68 -2.29 28.11
CA GLN A 51 2.61 -2.93 26.79
C GLN A 51 2.71 -4.48 26.78
N TYR A 52 3.03 -5.13 27.91
CA TYR A 52 3.10 -6.59 28.05
C TYR A 52 2.02 -7.15 28.99
N GLN A 53 1.06 -6.32 29.38
CA GLN A 53 -0.11 -6.77 30.11
C GLN A 53 -1.07 -7.47 29.14
N PRO A 54 -1.66 -8.63 29.48
CA PRO A 54 -2.57 -9.36 28.59
C PRO A 54 -3.72 -8.50 28.05
N ASP A 55 -4.25 -7.62 28.89
CA ASP A 55 -5.34 -6.70 28.54
C ASP A 55 -4.90 -5.60 27.54
N ALA A 56 -3.59 -5.39 27.36
CA ALA A 56 -3.02 -4.47 26.37
C ALA A 56 -2.68 -5.17 25.04
N VAL A 57 -2.95 -6.48 24.92
CA VAL A 57 -2.75 -7.28 23.69
C VAL A 57 -4.06 -7.38 22.89
N ASP A 58 -5.19 -7.02 23.49
CA ASP A 58 -6.51 -6.95 22.83
C ASP A 58 -6.66 -5.58 22.16
N ILE A 59 -5.85 -5.33 21.12
CA ILE A 59 -6.08 -4.18 20.23
C ILE A 59 -7.19 -4.60 19.27
N GLY A 60 -8.29 -3.83 19.21
CA GLY A 60 -9.34 -4.07 18.23
C GLY A 60 -8.77 -4.01 16.82
N ALA A 61 -9.15 -4.97 15.97
CA ALA A 61 -8.97 -4.82 14.53
C ALA A 61 -10.01 -3.84 14.00
N ASP A 62 -9.67 -3.15 12.92
CA ASP A 62 -10.65 -2.39 12.17
C ASP A 62 -11.75 -3.32 11.63
N PRO A 63 -12.97 -2.81 11.41
CA PRO A 63 -14.00 -3.59 10.73
C PRO A 63 -13.52 -4.01 9.33
N GLU A 64 -13.75 -5.27 8.99
CA GLU A 64 -13.46 -5.87 7.67
C GLU A 64 -14.75 -6.46 7.03
N ASP A 65 -15.93 -5.99 7.46
CA ASP A 65 -17.24 -6.56 7.11
C ASP A 65 -18.08 -5.72 6.14
N GLY A 66 -17.47 -4.69 5.53
CA GLY A 66 -18.08 -3.87 4.49
C GLY A 66 -18.40 -4.65 3.20
N GLU A 67 -19.24 -4.05 2.35
CA GLU A 67 -19.61 -4.59 1.04
C GLU A 67 -19.12 -3.64 -0.06
N LEU A 68 -18.28 -4.12 -0.98
CA LEU A 68 -17.83 -3.33 -2.11
C LEU A 68 -18.99 -3.12 -3.09
N ALA A 69 -19.51 -1.90 -3.13
CA ALA A 69 -20.56 -1.47 -4.06
C ALA A 69 -20.04 -0.42 -5.05
N VAL A 70 -20.60 -0.41 -6.26
CA VAL A 70 -20.32 0.62 -7.27
C VAL A 70 -21.62 1.37 -7.56
N ASP A 71 -21.62 2.67 -7.28
CA ASP A 71 -22.78 3.52 -7.54
C ASP A 71 -22.60 4.20 -8.89
N SER A 72 -23.43 3.84 -9.86
CA SER A 72 -23.35 4.42 -11.19
C SER A 72 -24.71 4.96 -11.65
N THR A 73 -24.68 6.20 -12.10
CA THR A 73 -25.82 6.83 -12.79
C THR A 73 -25.93 6.34 -14.24
N GLN A 74 -24.91 5.67 -14.76
CA GLN A 74 -24.80 5.15 -16.12
C GLN A 74 -24.72 3.62 -16.06
N ASN A 75 -25.57 2.91 -16.81
CA ASN A 75 -25.48 1.45 -16.91
C ASN A 75 -24.62 1.04 -18.10
N GLY A 76 -23.87 -0.06 -17.98
CA GLY A 76 -23.16 -0.67 -19.11
C GLY A 76 -21.80 -0.06 -19.44
N SER A 77 -21.25 0.84 -18.62
CA SER A 77 -19.88 1.33 -18.78
C SER A 77 -18.86 0.19 -18.84
N ARG A 78 -17.78 0.39 -19.60
CA ARG A 78 -16.63 -0.52 -19.69
C ARG A 78 -15.42 0.11 -18.99
N ILE A 79 -14.77 -0.62 -18.10
CA ILE A 79 -13.52 -0.21 -17.45
C ILE A 79 -12.38 -1.10 -17.93
N VAL A 80 -11.23 -0.51 -18.23
CA VAL A 80 -9.97 -1.21 -18.50
C VAL A 80 -9.12 -1.18 -17.23
N ILE A 81 -8.62 -2.34 -16.80
CA ILE A 81 -7.67 -2.44 -15.69
C ILE A 81 -6.33 -2.94 -16.24
N ASP A 82 -5.28 -2.12 -16.17
CA ASP A 82 -3.93 -2.49 -16.61
C ASP A 82 -3.06 -2.94 -15.44
N ILE A 83 -2.75 -4.24 -15.43
CA ILE A 83 -1.81 -4.88 -14.51
C ILE A 83 -0.62 -5.53 -15.24
N ARG A 84 -0.45 -5.33 -16.56
CA ARG A 84 0.66 -5.92 -17.35
C ARG A 84 2.04 -5.59 -16.80
N ARG A 85 2.14 -4.42 -16.17
CA ARG A 85 3.37 -3.89 -15.56
C ARG A 85 3.30 -3.87 -14.03
N SER A 86 2.24 -4.42 -13.44
CA SER A 86 2.08 -4.43 -11.98
C SER A 86 3.18 -5.26 -11.33
N SER A 87 3.59 -4.85 -10.13
CA SER A 87 4.64 -5.52 -9.37
C SER A 87 4.15 -6.36 -8.21
N GLY A 88 2.84 -6.52 -8.06
CA GLY A 88 2.26 -7.27 -6.94
C GLY A 88 0.76 -7.49 -7.02
N THR A 89 0.13 -7.13 -8.14
CA THR A 89 -1.29 -7.33 -8.39
C THR A 89 -1.47 -8.39 -9.46
N SER A 90 -2.25 -9.41 -9.14
CA SER A 90 -2.71 -10.43 -10.06
C SER A 90 -4.18 -10.22 -10.37
N ARG A 91 -4.69 -10.92 -11.38
CA ARG A 91 -6.12 -10.93 -11.68
C ARG A 91 -6.98 -11.47 -10.53
N THR A 92 -6.45 -12.42 -9.76
CA THR A 92 -7.17 -12.99 -8.60
C THR A 92 -7.38 -11.94 -7.52
N ASP A 93 -6.40 -11.05 -7.30
CA ASP A 93 -6.53 -9.96 -6.32
C ASP A 93 -7.68 -9.00 -6.68
N LEU A 94 -8.05 -8.93 -7.97
CA LEU A 94 -9.12 -8.08 -8.48
C LEU A 94 -10.50 -8.76 -8.48
N GLU A 95 -10.63 -10.03 -8.09
CA GLU A 95 -11.91 -10.77 -8.14
C GLU A 95 -13.07 -10.03 -7.45
N PRO A 96 -12.90 -9.43 -6.25
CA PRO A 96 -13.96 -8.63 -5.62
C PRO A 96 -14.40 -7.44 -6.48
N ILE A 97 -13.45 -6.73 -7.08
CA ILE A 97 -13.71 -5.58 -7.97
C ILE A 97 -14.46 -6.04 -9.23
N LEU A 98 -14.04 -7.17 -9.83
CA LEU A 98 -14.73 -7.73 -10.99
C LEU A 98 -16.17 -8.15 -10.65
N GLY A 99 -16.39 -8.70 -9.44
CA GLY A 99 -17.71 -9.04 -8.92
C GLY A 99 -18.61 -7.82 -8.76
N ALA A 100 -18.14 -6.80 -8.03
CA ALA A 100 -18.90 -5.57 -7.80
C ALA A 100 -19.26 -4.84 -9.10
N MET A 101 -18.32 -4.77 -10.04
CA MET A 101 -18.56 -4.20 -11.37
C MET A 101 -19.62 -4.97 -12.16
N PHE A 102 -19.57 -6.31 -12.12
CA PHE A 102 -20.56 -7.16 -12.77
C PHE A 102 -21.95 -7.00 -12.15
N GLU A 103 -22.05 -6.94 -10.82
CA GLU A 103 -23.29 -6.73 -10.09
C GLU A 103 -23.91 -5.35 -10.38
N ALA A 104 -23.07 -4.32 -10.54
CA ALA A 104 -23.47 -2.99 -10.99
C ALA A 104 -23.81 -2.90 -12.49
N GLY A 105 -23.74 -4.00 -13.25
CA GLY A 105 -24.11 -4.04 -14.67
C GLY A 105 -23.07 -3.44 -15.62
N HIS A 106 -21.81 -3.36 -15.17
CA HIS A 106 -20.68 -2.90 -15.96
C HIS A 106 -19.83 -4.06 -16.49
N SER A 107 -18.93 -3.75 -17.43
CA SER A 107 -17.96 -4.72 -17.95
C SER A 107 -16.53 -4.29 -17.64
N VAL A 108 -15.64 -5.27 -17.48
CA VAL A 108 -14.22 -5.02 -17.20
C VAL A 108 -13.35 -5.80 -18.17
N THR A 109 -12.37 -5.11 -18.75
CA THR A 109 -11.26 -5.72 -19.50
C THR A 109 -9.99 -5.61 -18.66
N VAL A 110 -9.41 -6.76 -18.28
CA VAL A 110 -8.13 -6.79 -17.54
C VAL A 110 -7.01 -7.05 -18.53
N LEU A 111 -6.06 -6.12 -18.61
CA LEU A 111 -4.82 -6.28 -19.33
C LEU A 111 -3.78 -6.84 -18.35
N ASP A 112 -3.50 -8.14 -18.45
CA ASP A 112 -2.56 -8.86 -17.59
C ASP A 112 -1.38 -9.48 -18.35
N GLY A 113 -1.34 -9.27 -19.68
CA GLY A 113 -0.30 -9.75 -20.57
C GLY A 113 -0.57 -11.17 -21.09
N SER A 114 -1.72 -11.75 -20.75
CA SER A 114 -2.18 -13.01 -21.33
C SER A 114 -2.87 -12.85 -22.70
N ASN A 115 -3.34 -11.64 -23.02
CA ASN A 115 -3.94 -11.27 -24.30
C ASN A 115 -2.99 -10.39 -25.14
N ASP A 116 -3.07 -10.56 -26.46
CA ASP A 116 -2.33 -9.77 -27.46
C ASP A 116 -3.09 -8.48 -27.86
N GLU A 117 -4.04 -8.02 -27.05
CA GLU A 117 -4.82 -6.81 -27.32
C GLU A 117 -3.92 -5.58 -27.26
N GLU A 118 -3.97 -4.74 -28.31
CA GLU A 118 -3.24 -3.49 -28.32
C GLU A 118 -3.84 -2.54 -27.28
N PHE A 119 -2.98 -1.76 -26.61
CA PHE A 119 -3.42 -0.93 -25.49
C PHE A 119 -4.43 0.15 -25.92
N GLY A 120 -4.27 0.72 -27.11
CA GLY A 120 -5.22 1.70 -27.67
C GLY A 120 -6.60 1.07 -27.93
N ASP A 121 -6.63 -0.07 -28.62
CA ASP A 121 -7.85 -0.84 -28.88
C ASP A 121 -8.59 -1.20 -27.59
N ALA A 122 -7.84 -1.56 -26.54
CA ALA A 122 -8.44 -1.86 -25.24
C ALA A 122 -9.19 -0.66 -24.64
N LEU A 123 -8.73 0.56 -24.88
CA LEU A 123 -9.36 1.78 -24.38
C LEU A 123 -10.59 2.18 -25.21
N GLU A 124 -10.75 1.74 -26.46
CA GLU A 124 -11.90 2.07 -27.28
C GLU A 124 -13.23 1.72 -26.59
N ASP A 125 -14.19 2.63 -26.65
CA ASP A 125 -15.51 2.51 -26.00
C ASP A 125 -15.46 2.27 -24.48
N SER A 126 -14.31 2.48 -23.83
CA SER A 126 -14.17 2.41 -22.38
C SER A 126 -14.45 3.76 -21.73
N SER A 127 -15.09 3.74 -20.57
CA SER A 127 -15.37 4.93 -19.74
C SER A 127 -14.27 5.19 -18.73
N GLY A 128 -13.58 4.15 -18.29
CA GLY A 128 -12.53 4.25 -17.27
C GLY A 128 -11.28 3.41 -17.53
N LEU A 129 -10.14 3.92 -17.08
CA LEU A 129 -8.85 3.22 -17.02
C LEU A 129 -8.30 3.17 -15.58
N LEU A 130 -8.05 1.99 -15.04
CA LEU A 130 -7.35 1.77 -13.77
C LEU A 130 -5.95 1.19 -14.03
N ILE A 131 -4.90 1.93 -13.67
CA ILE A 131 -3.51 1.49 -13.73
C ILE A 131 -3.04 1.13 -12.33
N VAL A 132 -2.66 -0.13 -12.10
CA VAL A 132 -2.29 -0.62 -10.76
C VAL A 132 -0.80 -0.91 -10.65
N GLN A 133 -0.14 -0.17 -9.76
CA GLN A 133 1.23 -0.35 -9.31
C GLN A 133 2.24 -0.68 -10.43
N PRO A 134 2.30 0.13 -11.51
CA PRO A 134 3.22 -0.13 -12.61
C PRO A 134 4.67 -0.05 -12.10
N ALA A 135 5.48 -1.08 -12.36
CA ALA A 135 6.90 -1.13 -12.00
C ALA A 135 7.86 -0.92 -13.17
N SER A 136 7.32 -0.68 -14.37
CA SER A 136 8.11 -0.30 -15.53
C SER A 136 7.46 0.86 -16.29
N PRO A 137 8.25 1.63 -17.05
CA PRO A 137 7.73 2.74 -17.85
C PRO A 137 6.74 2.28 -18.91
N TYR A 138 5.74 3.14 -19.16
CA TYR A 138 4.89 3.07 -20.34
C TYR A 138 5.67 3.56 -21.56
N PRO A 139 5.66 2.83 -22.69
CA PRO A 139 6.20 3.31 -23.96
C PRO A 139 5.51 4.61 -24.42
N ASP A 140 6.21 5.42 -25.21
CA ASP A 140 5.71 6.71 -25.72
C ASP A 140 4.30 6.59 -26.32
N GLY A 141 4.06 5.60 -27.20
CA GLY A 141 2.76 5.39 -27.83
C GLY A 141 1.64 5.02 -26.86
N GLU A 142 1.92 4.27 -25.80
CA GLU A 142 0.90 3.99 -24.77
C GLU A 142 0.63 5.23 -23.92
N ARG A 143 1.64 6.05 -23.61
CA ARG A 143 1.43 7.32 -22.89
C ARG A 143 0.62 8.32 -23.72
N ASP A 144 0.89 8.40 -25.02
CA ASP A 144 0.09 9.23 -25.94
C ASP A 144 -1.36 8.73 -26.00
N ALA A 145 -1.58 7.42 -26.09
CA ALA A 145 -2.94 6.84 -26.04
C ALA A 145 -3.68 7.17 -24.73
N ILE A 146 -3.01 7.11 -23.57
CA ILE A 146 -3.62 7.49 -22.28
C ILE A 146 -3.97 8.99 -22.26
N ARG A 147 -3.09 9.84 -22.80
CA ARG A 147 -3.37 11.28 -22.87
C ARG A 147 -4.57 11.56 -23.77
N ASP A 148 -4.58 11.01 -24.98
CA ASP A 148 -5.65 11.22 -25.94
C ASP A 148 -6.99 10.67 -25.42
N TYR A 149 -6.95 9.55 -24.68
CA TYR A 149 -8.08 8.98 -23.95
C TYR A 149 -8.66 9.95 -22.90
N VAL A 150 -7.81 10.50 -22.03
CA VAL A 150 -8.22 11.45 -20.98
C VAL A 150 -8.71 12.76 -21.59
N ASP A 151 -8.04 13.26 -22.64
CA ASP A 151 -8.42 14.48 -23.36
C ASP A 151 -9.78 14.34 -24.07
N ALA A 152 -10.17 13.11 -24.44
CA ALA A 152 -11.47 12.79 -25.00
C ALA A 152 -12.59 12.62 -23.96
N GLY A 153 -12.29 12.79 -22.67
CA GLY A 153 -13.26 12.72 -21.57
C GLY A 153 -13.25 11.39 -20.81
N GLY A 154 -12.36 10.46 -21.15
CA GLY A 154 -12.14 9.24 -20.38
C GLY A 154 -11.59 9.55 -18.99
N HIS A 155 -11.98 8.74 -17.99
CA HIS A 155 -11.49 8.89 -16.62
C HIS A 155 -10.39 7.88 -16.30
N ALA A 156 -9.37 8.30 -15.56
CA ALA A 156 -8.27 7.42 -15.18
C ALA A 156 -7.96 7.46 -13.68
N VAL A 157 -7.60 6.30 -13.14
CA VAL A 157 -7.05 6.14 -11.78
C VAL A 157 -5.67 5.51 -11.92
N ILE A 158 -4.67 6.13 -11.29
CA ILE A 158 -3.31 5.60 -11.21
C ILE A 158 -3.00 5.33 -9.74
N ALA A 159 -2.84 4.06 -9.39
CA ALA A 159 -2.47 3.64 -8.05
C ALA A 159 -0.96 3.30 -8.03
N GLY A 160 -0.19 3.99 -7.20
CA GLY A 160 1.27 3.95 -7.23
C GLY A 160 1.92 4.13 -5.86
N GLU A 161 2.71 3.15 -5.46
CA GLU A 161 3.53 3.13 -4.24
C GLU A 161 4.92 3.73 -4.52
N PRO A 162 5.57 4.32 -3.50
CA PRO A 162 6.97 4.74 -3.58
C PRO A 162 7.90 3.53 -3.73
N THR A 163 9.20 3.77 -3.85
CA THR A 163 10.16 2.68 -3.97
C THR A 163 10.12 1.76 -2.75
N GLN A 164 9.79 0.49 -2.99
CA GLN A 164 9.73 -0.55 -1.97
C GLN A 164 10.97 -1.45 -2.03
N THR A 165 11.49 -1.82 -0.87
CA THR A 165 12.52 -2.86 -0.75
C THR A 165 11.84 -4.23 -0.60
N ARG A 166 12.22 -5.19 -1.44
CA ARG A 166 11.74 -6.57 -1.38
C ARG A 166 12.86 -7.52 -1.01
N ILE A 167 12.55 -8.47 -0.14
CA ILE A 167 13.47 -9.51 0.29
C ILE A 167 12.95 -10.84 -0.28
N GLY A 168 13.65 -11.36 -1.28
CA GLY A 168 13.36 -12.66 -1.87
C GLY A 168 13.73 -13.80 -0.92
N GLY A 169 12.84 -14.78 -0.81
CA GLY A 169 13.06 -16.01 -0.03
C GLY A 169 14.06 -16.96 -0.68
N GLY A 170 14.71 -17.80 0.13
CA GLY A 170 15.67 -18.80 -0.32
C GLY A 170 16.84 -18.99 0.66
N LEU A 171 17.75 -19.92 0.34
CA LEU A 171 18.96 -20.17 1.15
C LEU A 171 19.89 -18.94 1.20
N PHE A 172 19.77 -18.05 0.21
CA PHE A 172 20.41 -16.74 0.18
C PHE A 172 19.34 -15.66 0.02
N ALA A 173 19.26 -14.74 0.97
CA ALA A 173 18.36 -13.59 0.88
C ALA A 173 18.78 -12.69 -0.29
N THR A 174 17.88 -12.48 -1.25
CA THR A 174 18.08 -11.52 -2.34
C THR A 174 17.34 -10.24 -1.99
N ILE A 175 18.02 -9.10 -2.03
CA ILE A 175 17.38 -7.79 -1.83
C ILE A 175 17.18 -7.15 -3.20
N SER A 176 15.95 -6.78 -3.53
CA SER A 176 15.60 -6.02 -4.73
C SER A 176 14.80 -4.77 -4.36
N GLN A 177 14.80 -3.78 -5.24
CA GLN A 177 13.96 -2.60 -5.10
C GLN A 177 12.95 -2.58 -6.24
N VAL A 178 11.74 -2.17 -5.94
CA VAL A 178 10.67 -1.99 -6.90
C VAL A 178 10.14 -0.59 -6.76
N SER A 179 10.30 0.19 -7.81
CA SER A 179 9.92 1.60 -7.88
C SER A 179 8.68 1.77 -8.74
N PHE A 180 7.96 2.88 -8.51
CA PHE A 180 6.93 3.33 -9.42
C PHE A 180 7.51 3.57 -10.82
N GLY A 181 6.98 2.85 -11.80
CA GLY A 181 7.47 2.82 -13.17
C GLY A 181 6.85 3.89 -14.07
N ALA A 182 5.69 4.44 -13.71
CA ALA A 182 4.95 5.36 -14.55
C ALA A 182 5.20 6.85 -14.22
N THR A 183 6.41 7.20 -13.79
CA THR A 183 6.79 8.58 -13.40
C THR A 183 6.51 9.60 -14.50
N GLU A 184 6.94 9.34 -15.73
CA GLU A 184 6.72 10.25 -16.86
C GLU A 184 5.23 10.46 -17.17
N LEU A 185 4.41 9.41 -16.97
CA LEU A 185 2.96 9.47 -17.14
C LEU A 185 2.30 10.29 -16.03
N SER A 186 2.63 10.05 -14.76
CA SER A 186 2.05 10.85 -13.67
C SER A 186 2.47 12.32 -13.76
N GLU A 187 3.72 12.57 -14.16
CA GLU A 187 4.25 13.93 -14.31
C GLU A 187 3.54 14.73 -15.41
N SER A 188 3.06 14.08 -16.48
CA SER A 188 2.26 14.78 -17.50
C SER A 188 0.93 15.31 -16.96
N TYR A 189 0.46 14.76 -15.84
CA TYR A 189 -0.72 15.25 -15.10
C TYR A 189 -0.36 16.14 -13.90
N GLY A 190 0.90 16.58 -13.80
CA GLY A 190 1.38 17.46 -12.72
C GLY A 190 1.66 16.73 -11.40
N ILE A 191 1.70 15.40 -11.41
CA ILE A 191 1.75 14.55 -10.22
C ILE A 191 3.10 13.83 -10.12
N ARG A 192 3.73 13.89 -8.94
CA ARG A 192 4.93 13.11 -8.61
C ARG A 192 4.72 12.30 -7.34
N VAL A 193 5.19 11.06 -7.36
CA VAL A 193 5.28 10.23 -6.15
C VAL A 193 6.47 10.68 -5.31
N GLY A 194 6.25 10.79 -4.01
CA GLY A 194 7.28 11.04 -3.01
C GLY A 194 8.36 9.95 -3.03
N ALA A 195 9.57 10.32 -2.62
CA ALA A 195 10.71 9.40 -2.65
C ALA A 195 10.68 8.37 -1.51
N GLU A 196 9.92 8.63 -0.45
CA GLU A 196 9.89 7.83 0.79
C GLU A 196 8.48 7.32 1.06
N GLY A 197 8.39 6.14 1.67
CA GLY A 197 7.14 5.66 2.28
C GLY A 197 6.76 6.48 3.50
N LEU A 198 5.53 6.31 3.97
CA LEU A 198 5.03 6.91 5.20
C LEU A 198 4.95 5.88 6.33
N TYR A 199 4.91 6.38 7.56
CA TYR A 199 4.64 5.58 8.75
C TYR A 199 4.03 6.43 9.88
N ASN A 200 3.24 5.80 10.75
CA ASN A 200 2.71 6.39 11.98
C ASN A 200 2.93 5.41 13.14
N VAL A 201 3.34 5.89 14.31
CA VAL A 201 3.62 5.05 15.50
C VAL A 201 2.60 5.27 16.61
N ASN A 202 1.58 6.09 16.37
CA ASN A 202 0.45 6.18 17.27
C ASN A 202 -0.52 5.06 16.90
N ASP A 203 -0.73 4.13 17.82
CA ASP A 203 -1.56 2.93 17.64
C ASP A 203 -3.04 3.28 17.35
N GLU A 204 -3.51 4.46 17.75
CA GLU A 204 -4.85 4.95 17.39
C GLU A 204 -4.93 5.52 15.96
N GLN A 205 -3.80 5.57 15.24
CA GLN A 205 -3.65 6.26 13.96
C GLN A 205 -2.97 5.38 12.89
N ASN A 206 -2.89 4.08 13.14
CA ASN A 206 -2.42 3.07 12.21
C ASN A 206 -3.20 1.78 12.43
N ASP A 207 -3.39 1.00 11.37
CA ASP A 207 -4.07 -0.29 11.45
C ASP A 207 -3.10 -1.37 11.94
N ASN A 208 -2.82 -1.36 13.25
CA ASN A 208 -2.00 -2.35 13.96
C ASN A 208 -0.60 -2.62 13.38
N ASN A 209 -0.16 -1.76 12.46
CA ASN A 209 1.08 -1.83 11.73
C ASN A 209 1.49 -0.39 11.42
N PHE A 210 2.65 0.01 11.95
CA PHE A 210 3.14 1.39 11.81
C PHE A 210 3.29 1.88 10.36
N LYS A 211 3.29 0.99 9.36
CA LYS A 211 3.31 1.34 7.94
C LYS A 211 1.92 1.44 7.30
N SER A 212 0.91 0.81 7.90
CA SER A 212 -0.50 0.96 7.56
C SER A 212 -1.03 2.24 8.14
N ILE A 213 -0.81 3.35 7.43
CA ILE A 213 -1.23 4.67 7.90
C ILE A 213 -2.68 4.92 7.51
N TYR A 214 -3.42 5.55 8.42
CA TYR A 214 -4.71 6.12 8.09
C TYR A 214 -4.57 7.43 7.30
N ALA A 215 -5.53 7.68 6.43
CA ALA A 215 -5.73 8.97 5.79
C ALA A 215 -7.21 9.33 5.80
N THR A 216 -7.47 10.63 5.89
CA THR A 216 -8.84 11.17 6.01
C THR A 216 -9.15 12.14 4.88
N PRO A 217 -10.43 12.25 4.48
CA PRO A 217 -10.89 13.25 3.52
C PRO A 217 -10.54 14.67 3.96
N THR A 218 -10.09 15.49 3.02
CA THR A 218 -9.83 16.93 3.23
C THR A 218 -10.89 17.81 2.59
N ARG A 219 -11.82 17.21 1.84
CA ARG A 219 -12.96 17.85 1.19
C ARG A 219 -14.02 16.82 0.85
N GLY A 220 -15.24 17.29 0.57
CA GLY A 220 -16.30 16.45 0.03
C GLY A 220 -16.23 16.26 -1.49
N GLY A 221 -17.00 15.29 -1.99
CA GLY A 221 -17.12 14.93 -3.40
C GLY A 221 -17.19 13.41 -3.59
N VAL A 222 -17.33 12.98 -4.85
CA VAL A 222 -17.52 11.56 -5.23
C VAL A 222 -16.45 10.63 -4.66
N LEU A 223 -15.22 11.10 -4.44
CA LEU A 223 -14.15 10.24 -3.91
C LEU A 223 -14.24 10.00 -2.40
N THR A 224 -15.06 10.76 -1.68
CA THR A 224 -15.05 10.89 -0.21
C THR A 224 -16.43 10.66 0.40
N GLU A 225 -17.42 10.32 -0.42
CA GLU A 225 -18.76 10.02 0.03
C GLU A 225 -18.74 8.68 0.78
N GLY A 226 -19.40 8.60 1.93
CA GLY A 226 -19.40 7.38 2.77
C GLY A 226 -18.10 7.09 3.52
N VAL A 227 -16.97 7.69 3.13
CA VAL A 227 -15.64 7.41 3.70
C VAL A 227 -15.29 8.33 4.86
N GLU A 228 -15.07 7.77 6.04
CA GLU A 228 -14.47 8.47 7.18
C GLU A 228 -12.93 8.35 7.13
N THR A 229 -12.41 7.15 6.93
CA THR A 229 -10.98 6.83 6.96
C THR A 229 -10.60 5.73 5.97
N VAL A 230 -9.49 5.91 5.26
CA VAL A 230 -8.85 4.85 4.45
C VAL A 230 -7.54 4.44 5.08
N THR A 231 -7.11 3.21 4.87
CA THR A 231 -5.80 2.71 5.31
C THR A 231 -4.92 2.31 4.12
N PHE A 232 -3.64 2.65 4.18
CA PHE A 232 -2.68 2.36 3.11
C PHE A 232 -1.40 1.74 3.66
N HIS A 233 -1.24 0.42 3.47
CA HIS A 233 -0.14 -0.39 3.99
C HIS A 233 1.24 -0.10 3.38
N ARG A 234 1.30 0.33 2.11
CA ARG A 234 2.55 0.66 1.40
C ARG A 234 2.57 2.12 0.92
N SER A 235 1.89 2.98 1.68
CA SER A 235 1.69 4.38 1.35
C SER A 235 2.99 5.15 1.08
N GLY A 236 2.95 5.92 0.01
CA GLY A 236 3.80 7.09 -0.18
C GLY A 236 3.03 8.37 0.06
N TYR A 237 3.48 9.42 -0.59
CA TYR A 237 2.78 10.70 -0.63
C TYR A 237 2.92 11.31 -2.02
N VAL A 238 2.04 12.24 -2.34
CA VAL A 238 2.03 12.94 -3.62
C VAL A 238 2.59 14.34 -3.48
N VAL A 239 3.41 14.73 -4.45
CA VAL A 239 3.83 16.12 -4.68
C VAL A 239 3.17 16.59 -5.97
N THR A 240 2.32 17.61 -5.87
CA THR A 240 1.74 18.30 -7.04
C THR A 240 2.59 19.51 -7.43
N ASN A 241 2.63 19.82 -8.74
CA ASN A 241 3.18 21.06 -9.29
C ASN A 241 2.17 21.83 -10.14
N SER A 242 0.89 21.50 -10.03
CA SER A 242 -0.21 22.15 -10.73
C SER A 242 -1.27 22.59 -9.73
N ASP A 243 -1.79 23.80 -9.93
CA ASP A 243 -2.92 24.32 -9.14
C ASP A 243 -4.24 23.64 -9.51
N ASP A 244 -4.30 22.96 -10.65
CA ASP A 244 -5.47 22.18 -11.12
C ASP A 244 -5.57 20.80 -10.47
N VAL A 245 -4.56 20.41 -9.68
CA VAL A 245 -4.53 19.13 -8.96
C VAL A 245 -4.89 19.36 -7.51
N ALA A 246 -6.00 18.76 -7.12
CA ALA A 246 -6.68 18.99 -5.88
C ALA A 246 -6.40 17.81 -4.93
N VAL A 247 -6.03 18.08 -3.67
CA VAL A 247 -5.83 17.05 -2.63
C VAL A 247 -7.16 16.54 -2.06
N HIS A 248 -7.44 15.25 -2.13
CA HIS A 248 -8.67 14.66 -1.57
C HIS A 248 -8.44 14.02 -0.21
N TYR A 249 -7.31 13.34 -0.02
CA TYR A 249 -6.96 12.69 1.25
C TYR A 249 -5.57 13.08 1.70
N THR A 250 -5.41 13.24 3.01
CA THR A 250 -4.09 13.40 3.65
C THR A 250 -3.91 12.38 4.76
N ALA A 251 -2.68 11.89 4.91
CA ALA A 251 -2.29 11.09 6.06
C ALA A 251 -2.63 11.83 7.37
N VAL A 252 -3.09 11.08 8.36
CA VAL A 252 -3.47 11.61 9.68
C VAL A 252 -2.28 12.24 10.42
N GLU A 253 -2.59 13.05 11.44
CA GLU A 253 -1.58 13.73 12.26
C GLU A 253 -0.59 12.73 12.89
N GLY A 254 0.67 13.14 13.02
CA GLY A 254 1.74 12.30 13.57
C GLY A 254 2.47 11.43 12.54
N THR A 255 1.92 11.30 11.32
CA THR A 255 2.55 10.58 10.22
C THR A 255 3.88 11.21 9.80
N LYS A 256 4.86 10.36 9.48
CA LYS A 256 6.23 10.74 9.12
C LYS A 256 6.72 9.99 7.88
N THR A 257 7.71 10.56 7.20
CA THR A 257 8.45 9.85 6.15
C THR A 257 9.36 8.77 6.73
N LEU A 258 9.43 7.60 6.09
CA LEU A 258 10.08 6.39 6.62
C LEU A 258 11.57 6.56 6.90
N ASP A 259 12.33 7.18 5.99
CA ASP A 259 13.78 7.26 6.09
C ASP A 259 14.22 8.50 6.87
N THR A 260 13.66 9.66 6.51
CA THR A 260 14.04 10.96 7.08
C THR A 260 13.27 11.34 8.33
N ARG A 261 12.21 10.60 8.67
CA ARG A 261 11.37 10.80 9.88
C ARG A 261 10.80 12.22 10.01
N ARG A 262 10.55 12.87 8.89
CA ARG A 262 9.99 14.23 8.89
C ARG A 262 8.50 14.11 9.15
N ALA A 263 7.98 14.90 10.08
CA ALA A 263 6.55 15.04 10.27
C ALA A 263 5.99 16.06 9.28
N GLY A 264 4.74 15.85 8.86
CA GLY A 264 4.06 16.75 7.94
C GLY A 264 2.63 16.30 7.65
N THR A 265 1.95 17.09 6.82
CA THR A 265 0.69 16.70 6.21
C THR A 265 1.00 16.19 4.82
N TYR A 266 0.76 14.90 4.59
CA TYR A 266 1.14 14.22 3.37
C TYR A 266 -0.10 13.93 2.52
N PRO A 267 -0.27 14.58 1.35
CA PRO A 267 -1.30 14.19 0.39
C PRO A 267 -1.08 12.74 -0.04
N VAL A 268 -2.11 11.92 0.00
CA VAL A 268 -2.04 10.51 -0.42
C VAL A 268 -3.01 10.19 -1.56
N VAL A 269 -4.08 10.98 -1.70
CA VAL A 269 -4.96 10.93 -2.87
C VAL A 269 -5.10 12.33 -3.41
N VAL A 270 -4.81 12.49 -4.69
CA VAL A 270 -5.01 13.75 -5.41
C VAL A 270 -5.81 13.48 -6.68
N ARG A 271 -6.44 14.52 -7.19
CA ARG A 271 -7.30 14.43 -8.36
C ARG A 271 -7.25 15.73 -9.16
N ASN A 272 -7.20 15.64 -10.48
CA ASN A 272 -7.67 16.69 -11.38
C ASN A 272 -9.03 16.28 -11.97
N ASP A 273 -9.61 17.02 -12.92
CA ASP A 273 -10.97 16.73 -13.39
C ASP A 273 -11.19 15.26 -13.81
N SER A 274 -10.22 14.67 -14.54
CA SER A 274 -10.35 13.34 -15.17
C SER A 274 -9.38 12.28 -14.66
N VAL A 275 -8.37 12.64 -13.84
CA VAL A 275 -7.34 11.72 -13.34
C VAL A 275 -7.25 11.77 -11.83
N VAL A 276 -7.31 10.59 -11.21
CA VAL A 276 -7.05 10.39 -9.79
C VAL A 276 -5.72 9.67 -9.63
N PHE A 277 -4.93 10.10 -8.66
CA PHE A 277 -3.73 9.39 -8.23
C PHE A 277 -3.85 8.98 -6.77
N VAL A 278 -3.60 7.70 -6.48
CA VAL A 278 -3.58 7.13 -5.14
C VAL A 278 -2.15 6.67 -4.85
N ALA A 279 -1.57 7.15 -3.75
CA ALA A 279 -0.18 6.87 -3.35
C ALA A 279 0.01 5.48 -2.71
N ASP A 280 -0.85 4.53 -3.05
CA ASP A 280 -0.85 3.13 -2.64
C ASP A 280 -1.61 2.33 -3.70
N GLY A 281 -1.10 1.16 -4.09
CA GLY A 281 -1.80 0.22 -4.97
C GLY A 281 -2.20 -1.07 -4.30
N SER A 282 -1.79 -1.26 -3.04
CA SER A 282 -2.03 -2.47 -2.27
C SER A 282 -3.42 -2.53 -1.65
N PHE A 283 -4.06 -1.38 -1.42
CA PHE A 283 -5.45 -1.30 -0.95
C PHE A 283 -6.46 -2.01 -1.86
N LEU A 284 -6.12 -2.21 -3.14
CA LEU A 284 -6.97 -2.96 -4.10
C LEU A 284 -6.88 -4.47 -3.94
N SER A 285 -5.91 -4.97 -3.17
CA SER A 285 -5.76 -6.41 -2.95
C SER A 285 -6.72 -6.88 -1.88
N GLN A 286 -7.24 -8.10 -2.05
CA GLN A 286 -8.24 -8.67 -1.14
C GLN A 286 -7.89 -8.57 0.37
N PRO A 287 -6.62 -8.73 0.81
CA PRO A 287 -6.26 -8.59 2.22
C PRO A 287 -6.40 -7.17 2.79
N GLU A 288 -6.46 -6.14 1.95
CA GLU A 288 -6.44 -4.73 2.36
C GLU A 288 -7.72 -3.99 1.94
N LEU A 289 -8.51 -4.60 1.06
CA LEU A 289 -9.67 -3.97 0.40
C LEU A 289 -10.78 -3.62 1.37
N TYR A 290 -10.94 -4.38 2.44
CA TYR A 290 -12.01 -4.20 3.42
C TYR A 290 -11.53 -3.54 4.71
N ASP A 291 -10.26 -3.13 4.78
CA ASP A 291 -9.73 -2.50 5.98
C ASP A 291 -10.21 -1.03 6.07
N ALA A 292 -10.70 -0.65 7.24
CA ALA A 292 -11.35 0.65 7.46
C ALA A 292 -12.50 0.87 6.47
N ASP A 293 -12.48 1.96 5.67
CA ASP A 293 -13.48 2.21 4.62
C ASP A 293 -12.87 2.06 3.20
N ASN A 294 -11.86 1.20 3.03
CA ASN A 294 -11.19 1.01 1.74
C ASN A 294 -12.14 0.48 0.65
N GLU A 295 -13.16 -0.28 1.01
CA GLU A 295 -14.17 -0.81 0.10
C GLU A 295 -15.08 0.30 -0.41
N GLU A 296 -15.51 1.21 0.47
CA GLU A 296 -16.31 2.39 0.09
C GLU A 296 -15.47 3.33 -0.78
N PHE A 297 -14.20 3.58 -0.41
CA PHE A 297 -13.28 4.36 -1.24
C PHE A 297 -13.03 3.72 -2.61
N THR A 298 -12.88 2.39 -2.67
CA THR A 298 -12.73 1.65 -3.92
C THR A 298 -13.99 1.75 -4.76
N GLY A 299 -15.18 1.61 -4.16
CA GLY A 299 -16.47 1.83 -4.80
C GLY A 299 -16.57 3.22 -5.45
N ASN A 300 -16.15 4.25 -4.72
CA ASN A 300 -16.09 5.63 -5.21
C ASN A 300 -15.12 5.80 -6.40
N LEU A 301 -13.96 5.15 -6.38
CA LEU A 301 -13.03 5.16 -7.51
C LEU A 301 -13.61 4.48 -8.75
N LEU A 302 -14.27 3.34 -8.57
CA LEU A 302 -14.93 2.61 -9.67
C LEU A 302 -16.10 3.41 -10.25
N SER A 303 -16.87 4.07 -9.39
CA SER A 303 -17.97 4.97 -9.77
C SER A 303 -17.45 6.17 -10.56
N PHE A 304 -16.35 6.77 -10.12
CA PHE A 304 -15.64 7.82 -10.86
C PHE A 304 -15.17 7.33 -12.24
N LEU A 305 -14.55 6.15 -12.32
CA LEU A 305 -14.13 5.57 -13.60
C LEU A 305 -15.31 5.28 -14.53
N ALA A 306 -16.42 4.75 -14.00
CA ALA A 306 -17.61 4.43 -14.77
C ALA A 306 -18.34 5.68 -15.32
N SER A 307 -18.08 6.87 -14.75
CA SER A 307 -18.69 8.13 -15.18
C SER A 307 -17.95 8.84 -16.31
N GLY A 308 -16.79 8.36 -16.75
CA GLY A 308 -16.05 8.96 -17.85
C GLY A 308 -16.76 8.78 -19.20
N ASP A 309 -16.46 9.66 -20.15
CA ASP A 309 -17.04 9.60 -21.48
C ASP A 309 -16.49 8.39 -22.24
N SER A 310 -17.38 7.51 -22.70
CA SER A 310 -17.03 6.42 -23.61
C SER A 310 -16.92 6.97 -25.03
N GLY A 311 -15.70 7.07 -25.54
CA GLY A 311 -15.43 7.61 -26.88
C GLY A 311 -14.59 6.67 -27.75
N THR A 312 -14.57 6.95 -29.04
CA THR A 312 -13.53 6.47 -29.97
C THR A 312 -12.48 7.58 -30.09
N PHE A 313 -11.25 7.32 -29.66
CA PHE A 313 -10.14 8.28 -29.69
C PHE A 313 -9.01 7.64 -30.49
N GLY A 314 -8.94 8.02 -31.76
CA GLY A 314 -7.99 7.46 -32.72
C GLY A 314 -8.59 7.36 -34.12
N GLY A 315 -8.14 8.24 -35.01
CA GLY A 315 -8.41 8.21 -36.46
C GLY A 315 -7.23 8.77 -37.22
#